data_AF-A0A2T2S679-F1
#
_entry.id   AF-A0A2T2S679-F1
#
_cell.length_a   1.000
_cell.length_b   1.000
_cell.length_c   1.000
_cell.angle_alpha   90.00
_cell.angle_beta   90.00
_cell.angle_gamma   90.00
#
_symmetry.space_group_name_H-M   'P 1'
#
loop_
_entity.id
_entity.type
_entity.pdbx_description
1 polymer ?
#
loop_
_entity_poly.entity_id
_entity_poly.type
_entity_poly.pdbx_seq_one_letter_code
_entity_poly.pdbx_strand_id
1 'polypeptide(L)'
;MTWLSDAFRKADEHTEVVLDLVRIYLGIGLFVRGILFVTEAEGIETLVDPAEFSLLSAAVVHYVSFVHLLGGLMLAVGLLTRLSALLQIPILTGAVFLVHWQEGLLSADQSLEFSALVLFLLVVVFLWGPGRWSADNYVFAREPEGQDDREFETWWRTEEEERREPAPAGAERSPLAATETDAREGSPKAEEGTQCACGYDLTHPRITVEPRYTWYAGFFFMLGISAPVNEVTFYCEECGTVMKRTSDPEVCRKYQWHTS
;
A
#
# COMPACT_ATOMS: atom_id res chain seq x y z
N MET A 1 23.83 23.25 -0.18
CA MET A 1 23.15 21.94 -0.03
C MET A 1 21.85 21.84 -0.85
N THR A 2 21.44 22.88 -1.59
CA THR A 2 20.21 22.89 -2.42
C THR A 2 20.39 22.28 -3.82
N TRP A 3 21.62 22.30 -4.37
CA TRP A 3 21.89 21.75 -5.70
C TRP A 3 21.69 20.22 -5.78
N LEU A 4 22.01 19.48 -4.71
CA LEU A 4 21.77 18.04 -4.62
C LEU A 4 20.27 17.74 -4.57
N SER A 5 19.50 18.46 -3.74
CA SER A 5 18.04 18.28 -3.68
C SER A 5 17.35 18.63 -5.00
N ASP A 6 17.83 19.65 -5.72
CA ASP A 6 17.27 20.01 -7.03
C ASP A 6 17.59 18.96 -8.11
N ALA A 7 18.78 18.36 -8.06
CA ALA A 7 19.15 17.26 -8.95
C ALA A 7 18.34 15.98 -8.68
N PHE A 8 18.16 15.60 -7.41
CA PHE A 8 17.34 14.45 -7.03
C PHE A 8 15.87 14.65 -7.39
N ARG A 9 15.29 15.82 -7.07
CA ARG A 9 13.89 16.15 -7.43
C ARG A 9 13.63 16.05 -8.93
N LYS A 10 14.56 16.53 -9.75
CA LYS A 10 14.44 16.45 -11.21
C LYS A 10 14.54 15.02 -11.72
N ALA A 11 15.39 14.19 -11.11
CA ALA A 11 15.49 12.76 -11.44
C ALA A 11 14.22 11.99 -11.07
N ASP A 12 13.61 12.30 -9.91
CA ASP A 12 12.35 11.69 -9.48
C ASP A 12 11.20 12.06 -10.44
N GLU A 13 11.08 13.34 -10.80
CA GLU A 13 10.09 13.81 -11.79
C GLU A 13 10.20 13.08 -13.14
N HIS A 14 11.42 12.90 -13.64
CA HIS A 14 11.63 12.18 -14.89
C HIS A 14 11.28 10.69 -14.78
N THR A 15 11.57 10.07 -13.64
CA THR A 15 11.25 8.65 -13.40
C THR A 15 9.74 8.42 -13.39
N GLU A 16 9.00 9.31 -12.74
CA GLU A 16 7.53 9.24 -12.67
C GLU A 16 6.88 9.44 -14.04
N VAL A 17 7.37 10.40 -14.83
CA VAL A 17 6.88 10.62 -16.21
C VAL A 17 7.18 9.42 -17.11
N VAL A 18 8.36 8.81 -16.98
CA VAL A 18 8.71 7.60 -17.74
C VAL A 18 7.80 6.43 -17.37
N LEU A 19 7.53 6.22 -16.09
CA LEU A 19 6.60 5.20 -15.63
C LEU A 19 5.18 5.43 -16.17
N ASP A 20 4.69 6.67 -16.15
CA ASP A 20 3.39 7.04 -16.72
C ASP A 20 3.33 6.78 -18.23
N LEU A 21 4.39 7.11 -18.99
CA LEU A 21 4.47 6.83 -20.43
C LEU A 21 4.51 5.32 -20.73
N VAL A 22 5.30 4.56 -19.97
CA VAL A 22 5.36 3.09 -20.08
C VAL A 22 3.99 2.49 -19.79
N ARG A 23 3.32 2.94 -18.73
CA ARG A 23 1.97 2.48 -18.35
C ARG A 23 0.96 2.74 -19.47
N ILE A 24 0.94 3.95 -20.03
CA ILE A 24 0.05 4.32 -21.14
C ILE A 24 0.32 3.44 -22.37
N TYR A 25 1.59 3.27 -22.74
CA TYR A 25 1.99 2.43 -23.87
C TYR A 25 1.55 0.98 -23.68
N LEU A 26 1.81 0.38 -22.51
CA LEU A 26 1.39 -0.98 -22.18
C LEU A 26 -0.13 -1.13 -22.20
N GLY A 27 -0.86 -0.19 -21.58
CA GLY A 27 -2.31 -0.24 -21.53
C GLY A 27 -2.95 -0.18 -22.92
N ILE A 28 -2.46 0.71 -23.80
CA ILE A 28 -2.90 0.77 -25.20
C ILE A 28 -2.55 -0.51 -25.94
N GLY A 29 -1.32 -1.03 -25.78
CA GLY A 29 -0.88 -2.27 -26.42
C GLY A 29 -1.73 -3.46 -26.03
N LEU A 30 -2.05 -3.61 -24.75
CA LEU A 30 -2.87 -4.69 -24.22
C LEU A 30 -4.34 -4.55 -24.63
N PHE A 31 -4.86 -3.32 -24.71
CA PHE A 31 -6.18 -3.05 -25.27
C PHE A 31 -6.28 -3.48 -26.74
N VAL A 32 -5.31 -3.08 -27.57
CA VAL A 32 -5.24 -3.49 -28.97
C VAL A 32 -5.11 -5.01 -29.08
N ARG A 33 -4.30 -5.65 -28.22
CA ARG A 33 -4.19 -7.11 -28.17
C ARG A 33 -5.52 -7.77 -27.83
N GLY A 34 -6.31 -7.18 -26.94
CA GLY A 34 -7.68 -7.63 -26.63
C GLY A 34 -8.62 -7.53 -27.83
N ILE A 35 -8.53 -6.46 -28.63
CA ILE A 35 -9.31 -6.32 -29.87
C ILE A 35 -8.93 -7.44 -30.84
N LEU A 36 -7.64 -7.62 -31.11
CA LEU A 36 -7.13 -8.64 -32.04
C LEU A 36 -7.54 -10.05 -31.59
N PHE A 37 -7.49 -10.34 -30.30
CA PHE A 37 -7.90 -11.63 -29.76
C PHE A 37 -9.40 -11.92 -29.99
N VAL A 38 -10.25 -10.88 -29.92
CA VAL A 38 -11.69 -11.00 -30.21
C VAL A 38 -11.98 -11.11 -31.71
N THR A 39 -11.20 -10.43 -32.57
CA THR A 39 -11.46 -10.41 -34.03
C THR A 39 -10.86 -11.59 -34.77
N GLU A 40 -9.64 -12.00 -34.40
CA GLU A 40 -8.83 -12.93 -35.20
C GLU A 40 -8.71 -14.33 -34.59
N ALA A 41 -9.26 -14.58 -33.39
CA ALA A 41 -9.10 -15.85 -32.66
C ALA A 41 -7.65 -16.33 -32.53
N GLU A 42 -6.67 -15.42 -32.63
CA GLU A 42 -5.24 -15.69 -32.45
C GLU A 42 -5.00 -16.30 -31.06
N GLY A 43 -4.82 -17.63 -30.99
CA GLY A 43 -4.53 -18.36 -29.76
C GLY A 43 -5.67 -19.23 -29.21
N ILE A 44 -6.84 -19.28 -29.85
CA ILE A 44 -7.90 -20.23 -29.44
C ILE A 44 -7.48 -21.67 -29.75
N GLU A 45 -6.77 -21.89 -30.87
CA GLU A 45 -6.30 -23.22 -31.29
C GLU A 45 -5.21 -23.80 -30.36
N THR A 46 -4.42 -22.94 -29.71
CA THR A 46 -3.40 -23.36 -28.72
C THR A 46 -3.96 -23.55 -27.32
N LEU A 47 -5.09 -22.90 -26.99
CA LEU A 47 -5.72 -22.98 -25.68
C LEU A 47 -6.82 -24.05 -25.59
N VAL A 48 -7.43 -24.44 -26.71
CA VAL A 48 -8.63 -25.28 -26.72
C VAL A 48 -8.60 -26.25 -27.90
N ASP A 49 -8.70 -27.55 -27.60
CA ASP A 49 -8.96 -28.57 -28.62
C ASP A 49 -10.40 -28.39 -29.16
N PRO A 50 -10.60 -28.17 -30.47
CA PRO A 50 -11.93 -27.95 -31.07
C PRO A 50 -12.94 -29.08 -30.77
N ALA A 51 -12.47 -30.28 -30.45
CA ALA A 51 -13.32 -31.43 -30.13
C ALA A 51 -13.91 -31.40 -28.70
N GLU A 52 -13.34 -30.60 -27.79
CA GLU A 52 -13.67 -30.52 -26.36
C GLU A 52 -14.06 -29.08 -25.97
N PHE A 53 -14.80 -28.38 -26.84
CA PHE A 53 -15.24 -27.00 -26.60
C PHE A 53 -16.23 -26.95 -25.42
N SER A 54 -15.69 -26.88 -24.21
CA SER A 54 -16.42 -26.87 -22.95
C SER A 54 -16.82 -25.45 -22.55
N LEU A 55 -17.81 -25.34 -21.66
CA LEU A 55 -18.18 -24.08 -21.00
C LEU A 55 -16.97 -23.39 -20.37
N LEU A 56 -16.01 -24.17 -19.89
CA LEU A 56 -14.80 -23.67 -19.24
C LEU A 56 -13.86 -22.96 -20.23
N SER A 57 -13.68 -23.52 -21.43
CA SER A 57 -12.93 -22.91 -22.52
C SER A 57 -13.55 -21.59 -22.98
N ALA A 58 -14.88 -21.57 -23.12
CA ALA A 58 -15.60 -20.33 -23.44
C ALA A 58 -15.42 -19.27 -22.34
N ALA A 59 -15.50 -19.65 -21.06
CA ALA A 59 -15.28 -18.73 -19.95
C ALA A 59 -13.86 -18.14 -19.93
N VAL A 60 -12.82 -18.95 -20.21
CA VAL A 60 -11.43 -18.49 -20.28
C VAL A 60 -11.25 -17.49 -21.41
N VAL A 61 -11.77 -17.76 -22.61
CA VAL A 61 -11.69 -16.83 -23.75
C VAL A 61 -12.34 -15.49 -23.39
N HIS A 62 -13.56 -15.49 -22.83
CA HIS A 62 -14.23 -14.25 -22.45
C HIS A 62 -13.48 -13.51 -21.33
N TYR A 63 -12.94 -14.24 -20.35
CA TYR A 63 -12.12 -13.67 -19.29
C TYR A 63 -10.88 -12.98 -19.85
N VAL A 64 -10.11 -13.66 -20.71
CA VAL A 64 -8.89 -13.13 -21.32
C VAL A 64 -9.18 -11.89 -22.16
N SER A 65 -10.23 -11.94 -23.00
CA SER A 65 -10.67 -10.78 -23.80
C SER A 65 -11.04 -9.60 -22.92
N PHE A 66 -11.85 -9.83 -21.88
CA PHE A 66 -12.34 -8.78 -21.01
C PHE A 66 -11.21 -8.15 -20.20
N VAL A 67 -10.26 -8.95 -19.70
CA VAL A 67 -9.11 -8.42 -18.95
C VAL A 67 -8.17 -7.61 -19.84
N HIS A 68 -7.90 -8.04 -21.07
CA HIS A 68 -7.06 -7.24 -21.99
C HIS A 68 -7.73 -5.94 -22.40
N LEU A 69 -9.03 -5.97 -22.72
CA LEU A 69 -9.78 -4.79 -23.12
C LEU A 69 -9.98 -3.84 -21.92
N LEU A 70 -10.72 -4.27 -20.91
CA LEU A 70 -11.04 -3.39 -19.79
C LEU A 70 -9.80 -3.11 -18.94
N GLY A 71 -9.00 -4.12 -18.64
CA GLY A 71 -7.77 -3.96 -17.87
C GLY A 71 -6.71 -3.13 -18.59
N GLY A 72 -6.55 -3.31 -19.91
CA GLY A 72 -5.66 -2.46 -20.73
C GLY A 72 -6.10 -1.01 -20.75
N LEU A 73 -7.40 -0.75 -20.94
CA LEU A 73 -7.95 0.61 -20.90
C LEU A 73 -7.77 1.27 -19.52
N MET A 74 -8.12 0.55 -18.44
CA MET A 74 -7.94 1.05 -17.08
C MET A 74 -6.47 1.33 -16.76
N LEU A 75 -5.55 0.44 -17.20
CA LEU A 75 -4.12 0.65 -17.04
C LEU A 75 -3.64 1.90 -17.80
N ALA A 76 -4.10 2.11 -19.04
CA ALA A 76 -3.73 3.28 -19.84
C ALA A 76 -4.16 4.59 -19.16
N VAL A 77 -5.43 4.66 -18.76
CA VAL A 77 -6.00 5.82 -18.05
C VAL A 77 -5.35 6.03 -16.68
N GLY A 78 -4.82 4.98 -16.07
CA GLY A 78 -4.24 5.04 -14.75
C GLY A 78 -5.28 4.91 -13.64
N LEU A 79 -6.29 4.06 -13.85
CA LEU A 79 -7.33 3.77 -12.87
C LEU A 79 -7.18 2.32 -12.38
N LEU A 80 -7.22 2.13 -11.06
CA LEU A 80 -6.92 0.87 -10.36
C LEU A 80 -5.67 0.17 -10.94
N THR A 81 -4.62 0.96 -11.19
CA THR A 81 -3.41 0.55 -11.95
C THR A 81 -2.81 -0.78 -11.50
N ARG A 82 -2.69 -0.97 -10.19
CA ARG A 82 -2.17 -2.20 -9.60
C ARG A 82 -3.11 -3.39 -9.83
N LEU A 83 -4.43 -3.20 -9.73
CA LEU A 83 -5.40 -4.26 -10.01
C LEU A 83 -5.40 -4.62 -11.49
N SER A 84 -5.40 -3.62 -12.37
CA SER A 84 -5.34 -3.82 -13.82
C SER A 84 -4.06 -4.57 -14.22
N ALA A 85 -2.92 -4.22 -13.65
CA ALA A 85 -1.67 -4.95 -13.89
C ALA A 85 -1.72 -6.38 -13.33
N LEU A 86 -2.24 -6.55 -12.10
CA LEU A 86 -2.38 -7.86 -11.45
C LEU A 86 -3.23 -8.85 -12.25
N LEU A 87 -4.31 -8.38 -12.87
CA LEU A 87 -5.16 -9.24 -13.71
C LEU A 87 -4.48 -9.63 -15.04
N GLN A 88 -3.62 -8.77 -15.58
CA GLN A 88 -2.91 -9.02 -16.85
C GLN A 88 -1.68 -9.92 -16.70
N ILE A 89 -0.99 -9.85 -15.55
CA ILE A 89 0.19 -10.68 -15.23
C ILE A 89 -0.05 -12.19 -15.45
N PRO A 90 -1.07 -12.84 -14.86
CA PRO A 90 -1.25 -14.29 -15.02
C PRO A 90 -1.55 -14.69 -16.47
N ILE A 91 -2.18 -13.81 -17.24
CA ILE A 91 -2.51 -14.08 -18.64
C ILE A 91 -1.24 -14.08 -19.51
N LEU A 92 -0.41 -13.03 -19.39
CA LEU A 92 0.87 -12.99 -20.11
C LEU A 92 1.85 -14.04 -19.61
N THR A 93 1.81 -14.34 -18.32
CA THR A 93 2.60 -15.44 -17.75
C THR A 93 2.21 -16.76 -18.40
N GLY A 94 0.91 -17.05 -18.52
CA GLY A 94 0.40 -18.22 -19.24
C GLY A 94 0.85 -18.25 -20.69
N ALA A 95 0.77 -17.12 -21.41
CA ALA A 95 1.23 -17.02 -22.79
C ALA A 95 2.73 -17.34 -22.93
N VAL A 96 3.58 -16.75 -22.07
CA VAL A 96 5.03 -16.99 -22.08
C VAL A 96 5.34 -18.46 -21.76
N PHE A 97 4.71 -19.04 -20.73
CA PHE A 97 4.97 -20.43 -20.36
C PHE A 97 4.50 -21.45 -21.39
N LEU A 98 3.33 -21.23 -22.02
CA LEU A 98 2.80 -22.13 -23.04
C LEU A 98 3.68 -22.13 -24.30
N VAL A 99 4.07 -20.95 -24.79
CA VAL A 99 4.95 -20.84 -25.97
C VAL A 99 6.35 -21.35 -25.63
N HIS A 100 6.84 -21.07 -24.42
CA HIS A 100 8.11 -21.60 -23.97
C HIS A 100 8.15 -23.14 -23.96
N TRP A 101 7.04 -23.80 -23.55
CA TRP A 101 6.93 -25.26 -23.55
C TRP A 101 6.89 -25.84 -24.97
N GLN A 102 6.28 -25.13 -25.92
CA GLN A 102 6.13 -25.59 -27.31
C GLN A 102 7.38 -25.35 -28.16
N GLU A 103 8.11 -24.24 -27.94
CA GLU A 103 9.18 -23.79 -28.85
C GLU A 103 10.59 -23.80 -28.21
N GLY A 104 10.71 -23.90 -26.88
CA GLY A 104 12.01 -23.92 -26.18
C GLY A 104 12.66 -22.53 -26.00
N LEU A 105 13.55 -22.37 -25.00
CA LEU A 105 14.15 -21.08 -24.57
C LEU A 105 14.97 -20.34 -25.65
N LEU A 106 15.33 -21.01 -26.74
CA LEU A 106 16.31 -20.54 -27.74
C LEU A 106 15.74 -20.47 -29.16
N SER A 107 14.43 -20.68 -29.32
CA SER A 107 13.78 -20.40 -30.60
C SER A 107 13.71 -18.89 -30.77
N ALA A 108 14.39 -18.41 -31.81
CA ALA A 108 14.56 -16.99 -32.14
C ALA A 108 13.27 -16.36 -32.70
N ASP A 109 12.14 -16.58 -32.03
CA ASP A 109 10.91 -15.87 -32.34
C ASP A 109 10.87 -14.57 -31.54
N GLN A 110 10.78 -13.44 -32.26
CA GLN A 110 10.69 -12.10 -31.66
C GLN A 110 9.43 -11.95 -30.78
N SER A 111 8.44 -12.81 -30.97
CA SER A 111 7.18 -12.79 -30.22
C SER A 111 7.36 -13.13 -28.73
N LEU A 112 8.28 -14.03 -28.37
CA LEU A 112 8.52 -14.45 -26.99
C LEU A 112 9.25 -13.38 -26.19
N GLU A 113 10.30 -12.80 -26.78
CA GLU A 113 11.06 -11.70 -26.16
C GLU A 113 10.18 -10.49 -25.89
N PHE A 114 9.32 -10.14 -26.85
CA PHE A 114 8.35 -9.06 -26.68
C PHE A 114 7.35 -9.36 -25.56
N SER A 115 6.79 -10.57 -25.52
CA SER A 115 5.83 -10.96 -24.48
C SER A 115 6.46 -10.98 -23.08
N ALA A 116 7.70 -11.45 -22.96
CA ALA A 116 8.47 -11.43 -21.72
C ALA A 116 8.80 -9.99 -21.26
N LEU A 117 9.14 -9.10 -22.21
CA LEU A 117 9.35 -7.68 -21.93
C LEU A 117 8.08 -7.01 -21.42
N VAL A 118 6.93 -7.24 -22.08
CA VAL A 118 5.63 -6.69 -21.65
C VAL A 118 5.27 -7.19 -20.26
N LEU A 119 5.47 -8.49 -19.98
CA LEU A 119 5.28 -9.07 -18.65
C LEU A 119 6.18 -8.40 -17.60
N PHE A 120 7.48 -8.24 -17.90
CA PHE A 120 8.43 -7.57 -17.01
C PHE A 120 8.01 -6.14 -16.72
N LEU A 121 7.64 -5.35 -17.73
CA LEU A 121 7.20 -3.98 -17.54
C LEU A 121 5.88 -3.88 -16.77
N LEU A 122 4.96 -4.84 -16.94
CA LEU A 122 3.75 -4.94 -16.11
C LEU A 122 4.07 -5.20 -14.64
N VAL A 123 5.06 -6.04 -14.35
CA VAL A 123 5.54 -6.26 -12.96
C VAL A 123 6.14 -4.97 -12.40
N VAL A 124 6.92 -4.23 -13.19
CA VAL A 124 7.45 -2.92 -12.78
C VAL A 124 6.30 -1.95 -12.46
N VAL A 125 5.30 -1.83 -13.34
CA VAL A 125 4.12 -0.98 -13.09
C VAL A 125 3.33 -1.44 -11.86
N PHE A 126 3.21 -2.76 -11.64
CA PHE A 126 2.55 -3.31 -10.46
C PHE A 126 3.28 -2.94 -9.16
N LEU A 127 4.62 -3.02 -9.13
CA LEU A 127 5.44 -2.73 -7.95
C LEU A 127 5.53 -1.22 -7.66
N TRP A 128 5.79 -0.39 -8.67
CA TRP A 128 5.92 1.06 -8.52
C TRP A 128 4.55 1.77 -8.41
N GLY A 129 3.49 1.17 -8.96
CA GLY A 129 2.13 1.67 -8.84
C GLY A 129 1.76 2.77 -9.85
N PRO A 130 0.74 3.58 -9.54
CA PRO A 130 0.04 4.39 -10.52
C PRO A 130 0.86 5.46 -11.24
N GLY A 131 1.93 6.00 -10.64
CA GLY A 131 2.60 7.22 -11.13
C GLY A 131 1.84 8.49 -10.74
N ARG A 132 2.48 9.66 -10.88
CA ARG A 132 1.91 10.95 -10.44
C ARG A 132 0.72 11.41 -11.28
N TRP A 133 0.70 11.06 -12.56
CA TRP A 133 -0.33 11.49 -13.52
C TRP A 133 -1.45 10.46 -13.68
N SER A 134 -1.52 9.47 -12.80
CA SER A 134 -2.59 8.48 -12.78
C SER A 134 -3.91 9.07 -12.30
N ALA A 135 -5.02 8.66 -12.89
CA ALA A 135 -6.36 8.96 -12.38
C ALA A 135 -6.55 8.51 -10.91
N ASP A 136 -5.92 7.40 -10.50
CA ASP A 136 -5.84 6.94 -9.11
C ASP A 136 -5.37 8.05 -8.16
N ASN A 137 -4.38 8.84 -8.56
CA ASN A 137 -3.85 9.90 -7.71
C ASN A 137 -4.84 11.06 -7.54
N TYR A 138 -5.74 11.29 -8.51
CA TYR A 138 -6.79 12.31 -8.39
C TYR A 138 -8.01 11.82 -7.61
N VAL A 139 -8.33 10.53 -7.71
CA VAL A 139 -9.50 9.94 -7.05
C VAL A 139 -9.21 9.57 -5.59
N PHE A 140 -7.97 9.17 -5.28
CA PHE A 140 -7.55 8.74 -3.95
C PHE A 140 -6.60 9.72 -3.24
N ALA A 141 -6.28 10.87 -3.83
CA ALA A 141 -5.61 11.94 -3.08
C ALA A 141 -6.51 12.41 -1.95
N ARG A 142 -6.15 12.03 -0.73
CA ARG A 142 -6.71 12.59 0.49
C ARG A 142 -6.46 14.09 0.53
N GLU A 143 -7.45 14.84 1.02
CA GLU A 143 -7.24 16.20 1.51
C GLU A 143 -6.02 16.21 2.45
N PRO A 144 -5.14 17.22 2.38
CA PRO A 144 -3.95 17.24 3.20
C PRO A 144 -4.36 17.29 4.68
N GLU A 145 -4.13 16.18 5.37
CA GLU A 145 -4.34 15.87 6.80
C GLU A 145 -3.39 16.71 7.70
N GLY A 146 -3.29 18.01 7.42
CA GLY A 146 -2.39 18.94 8.09
C GLY A 146 -2.76 20.41 7.91
N GLN A 147 -3.98 20.69 7.42
CA GLN A 147 -4.56 22.03 7.51
C GLN A 147 -5.27 22.22 8.85
N ASP A 148 -6.01 21.21 9.31
CA ASP A 148 -6.73 21.24 10.60
C ASP A 148 -5.76 21.23 11.80
N ASP A 149 -4.72 20.39 11.78
CA ASP A 149 -3.71 20.35 12.84
C ASP A 149 -2.91 21.66 12.98
N ARG A 150 -2.58 22.30 11.85
CA ARG A 150 -1.88 23.59 11.85
C ARG A 150 -2.78 24.73 12.30
N GLU A 151 -4.05 24.70 11.92
CA GLU A 151 -5.05 25.66 12.37
C GLU A 151 -5.30 25.52 13.88
N PHE A 152 -5.46 24.29 14.37
CA PHE A 152 -5.62 23.96 15.79
C PHE A 152 -4.39 24.33 16.64
N GLU A 153 -3.17 24.01 16.18
CA GLU A 153 -1.94 24.46 16.85
C GLU A 153 -1.86 25.99 16.94
N THR A 154 -2.25 26.69 15.87
CA THR A 154 -2.20 28.15 15.84
C THR A 154 -3.23 28.74 16.79
N TRP A 155 -4.44 28.19 16.83
CA TRP A 155 -5.51 28.57 17.74
C TRP A 155 -5.14 28.34 19.22
N TRP A 156 -4.58 27.17 19.56
CA TRP A 156 -4.14 26.88 20.93
C TRP A 156 -3.01 27.81 21.38
N ARG A 157 -2.05 28.10 20.49
CA ARG A 157 -0.95 29.03 20.75
C ARG A 157 -1.47 30.45 21.03
N THR A 158 -2.47 30.90 20.28
CA THR A 158 -3.11 32.21 20.53
C THR A 158 -3.89 32.25 21.84
N GLU A 159 -4.60 31.17 22.20
CA GLU A 159 -5.29 31.09 23.49
C GLU A 159 -4.30 31.08 24.68
N GLU A 160 -3.19 30.34 24.59
CA GLU A 160 -2.17 30.33 25.63
C GLU A 160 -1.50 31.70 25.80
N GLU A 161 -1.34 32.47 24.71
CA GLU A 161 -0.73 33.80 24.72
C GLU A 161 -1.68 34.88 25.26
N GLU A 162 -2.98 34.80 24.94
CA GLU A 162 -4.03 35.61 25.57
C GLU A 162 -4.22 35.27 27.05
N ARG A 163 -4.11 33.99 27.42
CA ARG A 163 -4.18 33.56 28.83
C ARG A 163 -2.91 33.90 29.62
N ARG A 164 -1.84 34.31 28.93
CA ARG A 164 -0.53 34.74 29.48
C ARG A 164 -0.42 36.26 29.70
N GLU A 165 -1.53 36.97 29.87
CA GLU A 165 -1.46 38.32 30.45
C GLU A 165 -0.61 38.30 31.75
N PRO A 166 0.37 39.21 31.89
CA PRO A 166 1.36 39.09 32.95
C PRO A 166 0.74 39.37 34.33
N ALA A 167 0.79 38.37 35.20
CA ALA A 167 0.58 38.54 36.63
C ALA A 167 1.62 39.53 37.21
N PRO A 168 1.24 40.37 38.19
CA PRO A 168 2.12 41.40 38.73
C PRO A 168 3.39 40.80 39.36
N ALA A 169 4.50 41.51 39.12
CA ALA A 169 5.84 41.14 39.54
C ALA A 169 5.93 40.85 41.05
N GLY A 170 6.39 39.64 41.39
CA GLY A 170 6.89 39.33 42.72
C GLY A 170 6.52 37.94 43.22
N ALA A 171 7.37 36.95 42.95
CA ALA A 171 7.67 35.85 43.87
C ALA A 171 8.74 34.93 43.26
N GLU A 172 9.94 35.00 43.84
CA GLU A 172 11.09 34.15 43.53
C GLU A 172 10.79 32.67 43.79
N ARG A 173 11.27 31.77 42.92
CA ARG A 173 11.41 30.34 43.24
C ARG A 173 12.79 29.83 42.83
N SER A 174 13.48 29.28 43.84
CA SER A 174 14.79 28.64 43.79
C SER A 174 14.66 27.16 43.39
N PRO A 175 15.66 26.55 42.74
CA PRO A 175 15.57 25.21 42.14
C PRO A 175 16.07 24.11 43.08
N LEU A 176 15.37 22.97 43.09
CA LEU A 176 15.86 21.70 43.64
C LEU A 176 15.63 20.66 42.52
N ALA A 177 16.68 20.22 41.83
CA ALA A 177 17.74 19.30 42.23
C ALA A 177 17.38 17.85 41.89
N ALA A 178 18.20 17.31 40.98
CA ALA A 178 18.20 15.96 40.44
C ALA A 178 18.41 14.89 41.52
N THR A 179 17.98 13.66 41.24
CA THR A 179 18.71 12.46 41.67
C THR A 179 18.47 11.32 40.67
N GLU A 180 19.56 10.91 40.02
CA GLU A 180 19.74 9.64 39.32
C GLU A 180 19.80 8.46 40.30
N THR A 181 19.31 7.29 39.89
CA THR A 181 19.77 5.94 40.26
C THR A 181 18.85 4.96 39.53
N ASP A 182 19.22 3.78 39.06
CA ASP A 182 20.46 3.07 38.74
C ASP A 182 19.95 1.82 37.98
N ALA A 183 20.78 1.25 37.12
CA ALA A 183 20.48 0.10 36.29
C ALA A 183 20.09 -1.15 37.10
N ARG A 184 19.20 -1.97 36.54
CA ARG A 184 19.32 -3.44 36.59
C ARG A 184 18.44 -4.14 35.56
N GLU A 185 19.11 -5.00 34.81
CA GLU A 185 18.58 -6.06 33.96
C GLU A 185 17.46 -6.88 34.62
N GLY A 186 16.54 -7.34 33.77
CA GLY A 186 15.63 -8.42 34.11
C GLY A 186 14.40 -8.42 33.23
N SER A 187 14.49 -9.10 32.08
CA SER A 187 13.31 -9.49 31.31
C SER A 187 12.45 -10.45 32.14
N PRO A 188 11.12 -10.22 32.28
CA PRO A 188 10.20 -11.26 32.70
C PRO A 188 9.20 -11.59 31.58
N LYS A 189 9.03 -12.90 31.42
CA LYS A 189 7.93 -13.54 30.69
C LYS A 189 6.57 -12.96 31.08
N ALA A 190 5.71 -12.94 30.07
CA ALA A 190 4.29 -12.64 30.11
C ALA A 190 3.57 -13.31 31.30
N GLU A 191 3.03 -12.48 32.18
CA GLU A 191 1.86 -12.81 32.99
C GLU A 191 0.75 -11.80 32.64
N GLU A 192 -0.47 -12.30 32.45
CA GLU A 192 -1.68 -11.52 32.16
C GLU A 192 -2.04 -10.62 33.36
N GLY A 193 -1.34 -9.50 33.48
CA GLY A 193 -1.67 -8.44 34.43
C GLY A 193 -2.43 -7.33 33.73
N THR A 194 -3.59 -6.97 34.26
CA THR A 194 -4.29 -5.70 33.93
C THR A 194 -3.50 -4.46 34.38
N GLN A 195 -2.34 -4.66 35.03
CA GLN A 195 -1.48 -3.62 35.57
C GLN A 195 -0.01 -3.90 35.24
N CYS A 196 0.70 -2.83 34.90
CA CYS A 196 2.13 -2.84 34.62
C CYS A 196 2.93 -2.86 35.93
N ALA A 197 4.20 -3.27 35.88
CA ALA A 197 5.13 -3.12 37.00
C ALA A 197 5.32 -1.65 37.42
N CYS A 198 5.08 -0.69 36.52
CA CYS A 198 5.04 0.75 36.80
C CYS A 198 3.81 1.19 37.60
N GLY A 199 2.83 0.31 37.81
CA GLY A 199 1.55 0.62 38.46
C GLY A 199 0.45 1.14 37.52
N TYR A 200 0.73 1.28 36.22
CA TYR A 200 -0.28 1.73 35.24
C TYR A 200 -1.28 0.64 34.88
N ASP A 201 -2.55 1.01 34.81
CA ASP A 201 -3.62 0.18 34.27
C ASP A 201 -3.74 0.34 32.75
N LEU A 202 -4.42 -0.60 32.08
CA LEU A 202 -4.64 -0.62 30.62
C LEU A 202 -5.31 0.64 30.03
N THR A 203 -5.89 1.50 30.86
CA THR A 203 -6.57 2.74 30.44
C THR A 203 -5.72 3.99 30.60
N HIS A 204 -4.51 3.85 31.15
CA HIS A 204 -3.64 4.96 31.42
C HIS A 204 -3.12 5.62 30.13
N PRO A 205 -3.03 6.97 30.05
CA PRO A 205 -2.57 7.68 28.84
C PRO A 205 -1.15 7.32 28.37
N ARG A 206 -0.33 6.71 29.23
CA ARG A 206 1.04 6.27 28.92
C ARG A 206 1.11 4.86 28.32
N ILE A 207 -0.03 4.26 28.01
CA ILE A 207 -0.11 2.96 27.34
C ILE A 207 -0.50 3.16 25.90
N THR A 208 0.39 2.70 25.03
CA THR A 208 0.20 2.79 23.59
C THR A 208 -0.30 1.47 23.06
N VAL A 209 -1.25 1.59 22.13
CA VAL A 209 -1.98 0.48 21.53
C VAL A 209 -1.56 0.35 20.09
N GLU A 210 -0.89 -0.75 19.74
CA GLU A 210 -0.39 -0.97 18.39
C GLU A 210 -1.19 -2.10 17.71
N PRO A 211 -1.96 -1.79 16.65
CA PRO A 211 -2.65 -2.79 15.87
C PRO A 211 -1.67 -3.54 14.97
N ARG A 212 -1.67 -4.87 15.04
CA ARG A 212 -0.91 -5.73 14.15
C ARG A 212 -1.81 -6.27 13.05
N TYR A 213 -1.43 -5.93 11.82
CA TYR A 213 -2.10 -6.35 10.61
C TYR A 213 -1.54 -7.66 10.08
N THR A 214 -2.36 -8.38 9.31
CA THR A 214 -1.95 -9.60 8.64
C THR A 214 -1.09 -9.30 7.41
N TRP A 215 -0.34 -10.29 6.93
CA TRP A 215 0.50 -10.16 5.74
C TRP A 215 -0.26 -9.71 4.47
N TYR A 216 -1.57 -9.98 4.41
CA TYR A 216 -2.44 -9.56 3.30
C TYR A 216 -3.10 -8.18 3.52
N ALA A 217 -2.79 -7.45 4.58
CA ALA A 217 -3.40 -6.13 4.83
C ALA A 217 -3.11 -5.11 3.72
N GLY A 218 -1.95 -5.23 3.06
CA GLY A 218 -1.61 -4.44 1.88
C GLY A 218 -2.65 -4.53 0.76
N PHE A 219 -3.31 -5.68 0.59
CA PHE A 219 -4.39 -5.85 -0.40
C PHE A 219 -5.60 -4.96 -0.08
N PHE A 220 -6.01 -4.90 1.19
CA PHE A 220 -7.14 -4.08 1.62
C PHE A 220 -6.83 -2.59 1.50
N PHE A 221 -5.64 -2.17 1.95
CA PHE A 221 -5.18 -0.79 1.77
C PHE A 221 -5.08 -0.40 0.30
N MET A 222 -4.70 -1.33 -0.59
CA MET A 222 -4.67 -1.09 -2.03
C MET A 222 -6.06 -0.86 -2.63
N LEU A 223 -7.09 -1.51 -2.08
CA LEU A 223 -8.49 -1.31 -2.50
C LEU A 223 -9.13 -0.08 -1.83
N GLY A 224 -8.39 0.69 -1.03
CA GLY A 224 -8.93 1.82 -0.28
C GLY A 224 -9.88 1.40 0.86
N ILE A 225 -9.83 0.14 1.29
CA ILE A 225 -10.66 -0.42 2.36
C ILE A 225 -9.80 -0.56 3.62
N SER A 226 -10.35 -0.24 4.80
CA SER A 226 -9.69 -0.47 6.08
C SER A 226 -9.39 -1.97 6.30
N ALA A 227 -8.11 -2.33 6.39
CA ALA A 227 -7.69 -3.71 6.62
C ALA A 227 -8.14 -4.21 8.01
N PRO A 228 -8.55 -5.49 8.14
CA PRO A 228 -8.87 -6.07 9.44
C PRO A 228 -7.61 -6.20 10.32
N VAL A 229 -7.73 -5.82 11.59
CA VAL A 229 -6.68 -5.99 12.60
C VAL A 229 -6.74 -7.43 13.14
N ASN A 230 -5.60 -8.12 13.20
CA ASN A 230 -5.53 -9.52 13.64
C ASN A 230 -5.19 -9.66 15.13
N GLU A 231 -4.36 -8.77 15.65
CA GLU A 231 -3.93 -8.76 17.04
C GLU A 231 -3.68 -7.32 17.47
N VAL A 232 -4.05 -6.97 18.70
CA VAL A 232 -3.75 -5.68 19.31
C VAL A 232 -2.78 -5.90 20.46
N THR A 233 -1.67 -5.14 20.45
CA THR A 233 -0.65 -5.19 21.51
C THR A 233 -0.68 -3.91 22.33
N PHE A 234 -0.80 -4.07 23.65
CA PHE A 234 -0.71 -2.98 24.63
C PHE A 234 0.68 -3.00 25.27
N TYR A 235 1.40 -1.88 25.18
CA TYR A 235 2.68 -1.74 25.85
C TYR A 235 2.76 -0.41 26.60
N CYS A 236 3.51 -0.41 27.70
CA CYS A 236 3.75 0.78 28.51
C CYS A 236 4.92 1.56 27.91
N GLU A 237 4.75 2.86 27.64
CA GLU A 237 5.82 3.70 27.11
C GLU A 237 6.93 3.98 28.14
N GLU A 238 6.62 3.87 29.43
CA GLU A 238 7.58 4.17 30.49
C GLU A 238 8.62 3.06 30.70
N CYS A 239 8.21 1.80 30.63
CA CYS A 239 9.10 0.65 30.84
C CYS A 239 9.27 -0.25 29.62
N GLY A 240 8.51 -0.03 28.55
CA GLY A 240 8.55 -0.85 27.34
C GLY A 240 7.96 -2.26 27.48
N THR A 241 7.40 -2.61 28.64
CA THR A 241 6.83 -3.94 28.88
C THR A 241 5.53 -4.12 28.10
N VAL A 242 5.42 -5.23 27.38
CA VAL A 242 4.17 -5.66 26.73
C VAL A 242 3.24 -6.23 27.79
N MET A 243 2.11 -5.54 28.01
CA MET A 243 1.16 -5.86 29.07
C MET A 243 0.14 -6.91 28.63
N LYS A 244 -0.43 -6.74 27.44
CA LYS A 244 -1.46 -7.64 26.92
C LYS A 244 -1.38 -7.73 25.40
N ARG A 245 -1.54 -8.94 24.89
CA ARG A 245 -1.86 -9.20 23.49
C ARG A 245 -3.23 -9.81 23.42
N THR A 246 -4.10 -9.28 22.57
CA THR A 246 -5.45 -9.81 22.42
C THR A 246 -5.84 -9.87 20.95
N SER A 247 -6.45 -11.00 20.59
CA SER A 247 -7.05 -11.23 19.27
C SER A 247 -8.58 -11.25 19.38
N ASP A 248 -9.14 -10.60 20.41
CA ASP A 248 -10.58 -10.48 20.59
C ASP A 248 -11.18 -9.64 19.45
N PRO A 249 -12.15 -10.18 18.67
CA PRO A 249 -12.77 -9.47 17.55
C PRO A 249 -13.35 -8.09 17.90
N GLU A 250 -13.88 -7.91 19.12
CA GLU A 250 -14.46 -6.63 19.54
C GLU A 250 -13.37 -5.58 19.77
N VAL A 251 -12.27 -5.97 20.44
CA VAL A 251 -11.12 -5.10 20.71
C VAL A 251 -10.39 -4.75 19.41
N CYS A 252 -10.17 -5.73 18.53
CA CYS A 252 -9.57 -5.49 17.22
C CYS A 252 -10.39 -4.51 16.38
N ARG A 253 -11.73 -4.57 16.43
CA ARG A 253 -12.61 -3.64 15.70
C ARG A 253 -12.58 -2.22 16.26
N LYS A 254 -12.41 -2.08 17.58
CA LYS A 254 -12.28 -0.77 18.25
C LYS A 254 -11.02 -0.02 17.81
N TYR A 255 -9.90 -0.74 17.67
CA TYR A 255 -8.61 -0.17 17.26
C TYR A 255 -8.33 -0.36 15.77
N GLN A 256 -9.34 -0.76 15.00
CA GLN A 256 -9.28 -0.74 13.55
C GLN A 256 -9.39 0.72 13.09
N TRP A 257 -8.49 1.14 12.23
CA TRP A 257 -8.50 2.49 11.69
C TRP A 257 -9.75 2.68 10.80
N HIS A 258 -10.71 3.46 11.29
CA HIS A 258 -11.89 3.84 10.52
C HIS A 258 -11.58 5.13 9.80
N THR A 259 -11.57 5.10 8.47
CA THR A 259 -11.60 6.31 7.67
C THR A 259 -13.05 6.78 7.66
N SER A 260 -13.35 7.79 8.48
CA SER A 260 -14.60 8.52 8.44
C SER A 260 -14.65 9.43 7.22
#